data_AF-A0A935A515-F1
#
_entry.id   AF-A0A935A515-F1
#
_cell.length_a   1.000
_cell.length_b   1.000
_cell.length_c   1.000
_cell.angle_alpha   90.00
_cell.angle_beta   90.00
_cell.angle_gamma   90.00
#
_symmetry.space_group_name_H-M   'P 1'
#
loop_
_entity.id
_entity.type
_entity.pdbx_description
1 polymer ?
#
loop_
_entity_poly.entity_id
_entity_poly.type
_entity_poly.pdbx_seq_one_letter_code
_entity_poly.pdbx_strand_id
1 'polypeptide(L)'
;MVSNTAASAEFVKQSRAAGNDAQLLALSVTDGPQLVQRIGKEAAHGLGLVQVVPDPASRALAITRELQDDYKKFAPKGIDLNHTLLEGYLAGKVLAEGLRRAGPNPTRKRLREALEAMRDYDAGGLLIRFSPSSHSGSEFLDITILNREGRILR
;
A
#
# COMPACT_ATOMS: atom_id res chain seq x y z
N MET A 1 -16.23 -0.57 1.59
CA MET A 1 -16.44 0.89 1.52
C MET A 1 -15.40 1.51 0.59
N VAL A 2 -15.81 2.39 -0.32
CA VAL A 2 -14.93 3.07 -1.29
C VAL A 2 -14.79 4.54 -0.87
N SER A 3 -13.73 4.87 -0.14
CA SER A 3 -13.52 6.19 0.45
C SER A 3 -12.07 6.35 0.90
N ASN A 4 -11.63 7.60 1.09
CA ASN A 4 -10.35 7.90 1.76
C ASN A 4 -10.41 7.62 3.27
N THR A 5 -9.26 7.64 3.94
CA THR A 5 -9.13 7.37 5.38
C THR A 5 -10.09 8.20 6.25
N ALA A 6 -10.26 9.49 5.99
CA ALA A 6 -11.06 10.37 6.86
C ALA A 6 -12.55 10.01 6.84
N ALA A 7 -13.12 9.86 5.65
CA ALA A 7 -14.53 9.49 5.51
C ALA A 7 -14.76 8.02 5.88
N SER A 8 -13.80 7.13 5.62
CA SER A 8 -13.86 5.73 6.09
C SER A 8 -13.91 5.65 7.62
N ALA A 9 -13.04 6.41 8.28
CA ALA A 9 -12.96 6.45 9.73
C ALA A 9 -14.28 6.95 10.33
N GLU A 10 -14.80 8.08 9.84
CA GLU A 10 -16.04 8.66 10.37
C GLU A 10 -17.24 7.74 10.15
N PHE A 11 -17.34 7.09 8.99
CA PHE A 11 -18.38 6.10 8.72
C PHE A 11 -18.32 4.94 9.72
N VAL A 12 -17.13 4.34 9.92
CA VAL A 12 -16.96 3.21 10.85
C VAL A 12 -17.39 3.64 12.26
N LYS A 13 -16.93 4.80 12.73
CA LYS A 13 -17.28 5.33 14.04
C LYS A 13 -18.78 5.50 14.22
N GLN A 14 -19.45 6.17 13.29
CA GLN A 14 -20.89 6.43 13.38
C GLN A 14 -21.71 5.13 13.22
N SER A 15 -21.29 4.23 12.33
CA SER A 15 -21.92 2.93 12.12
C SER A 15 -21.90 2.10 13.40
N ARG A 16 -20.75 2.01 14.07
CA ARG A 16 -20.62 1.33 15.36
C ARG A 16 -21.44 2.00 16.47
N ALA A 17 -21.43 3.33 16.53
CA ALA A 17 -22.24 4.08 17.51
C ALA A 17 -23.75 3.87 17.32
N ALA A 18 -24.19 3.61 16.08
CA ALA A 18 -25.58 3.26 15.77
C ALA A 18 -25.93 1.78 16.07
N GLY A 19 -25.02 1.01 16.67
CA GLY A 19 -25.24 -0.40 17.02
C GLY A 19 -25.07 -1.37 15.85
N ASN A 20 -24.51 -0.94 14.71
CA ASN A 20 -24.21 -1.85 13.61
C ASN A 20 -22.99 -2.69 13.95
N ASP A 21 -23.15 -4.02 13.96
CA ASP A 21 -22.13 -5.02 14.27
C ASP A 21 -21.63 -5.78 13.03
N ALA A 22 -22.06 -5.39 11.83
CA ALA A 22 -21.65 -6.04 10.59
C ALA A 22 -20.13 -5.99 10.39
N GLN A 23 -19.60 -7.00 9.70
CA GLN A 23 -18.21 -7.00 9.25
C GLN A 23 -18.01 -5.90 8.21
N LEU A 24 -17.12 -4.95 8.50
CA LEU A 24 -16.79 -3.86 7.58
C LEU A 24 -15.46 -4.15 6.88
N LEU A 25 -15.37 -3.81 5.60
CA LEU A 25 -14.17 -3.87 4.79
C LEU A 25 -13.91 -2.50 4.16
N ALA A 26 -12.67 -2.02 4.27
CA ALA A 26 -12.19 -0.85 3.54
C ALA A 26 -11.11 -1.22 2.53
N LEU A 27 -10.98 -0.40 1.49
CA LEU A 27 -9.96 -0.56 0.45
C LEU A 27 -8.59 -0.04 0.91
N SER A 28 -7.54 -0.36 0.16
CA SER A 28 -6.14 0.00 0.45
C SER A 28 -5.87 1.50 0.58
N VAL A 29 -6.75 2.34 0.05
CA VAL A 29 -6.72 3.80 0.24
C VAL A 29 -7.01 4.24 1.69
N THR A 30 -7.45 3.31 2.55
CA THR A 30 -7.68 3.56 3.98
C THR A 30 -6.47 3.10 4.79
N ASP A 31 -5.76 4.05 5.38
CA ASP A 31 -4.63 3.77 6.27
C ASP A 31 -5.12 3.34 7.66
N GLY A 32 -4.84 2.08 8.04
CA GLY A 32 -5.26 1.50 9.31
C GLY A 32 -4.77 2.27 10.54
N PRO A 33 -3.46 2.56 10.68
CA PRO A 33 -2.92 3.32 11.80
C PRO A 33 -3.57 4.71 11.95
N GLN A 34 -3.69 5.50 10.87
CA GLN A 34 -4.36 6.80 10.92
C GLN A 34 -5.85 6.68 11.24
N LEU A 35 -6.53 5.64 10.77
CA LEU A 35 -7.93 5.38 11.11
C LEU A 35 -8.07 5.14 12.62
N VAL A 36 -7.22 4.28 13.21
CA VAL A 36 -7.20 4.01 14.65
C VAL A 36 -6.89 5.27 15.45
N GLN A 37 -5.94 6.10 15.01
CA GLN A 37 -5.65 7.39 15.64
C GLN A 37 -6.86 8.34 15.63
N ARG A 38 -7.71 8.27 14.60
CA ARG A 38 -8.90 9.15 14.46
C ARG A 38 -10.10 8.70 15.29
N ILE A 39 -10.35 7.40 15.38
CA ILE A 39 -11.62 6.88 15.96
C ILE A 39 -11.44 6.01 17.20
N GLY A 40 -10.19 5.79 17.61
CA GLY A 40 -9.87 4.89 18.72
C GLY A 40 -9.92 3.43 18.33
N LYS A 41 -9.20 2.60 19.10
CA LYS A 41 -9.10 1.15 18.87
C LYS A 41 -10.44 0.43 19.05
N GLU A 42 -11.33 0.91 19.94
CA GLU A 42 -12.62 0.24 20.16
C GLU A 42 -13.50 0.31 18.90
N ALA A 43 -13.63 1.47 18.27
CA ALA A 43 -14.45 1.62 17.07
C ALA A 43 -13.80 0.99 15.83
N ALA A 44 -12.47 0.97 15.77
CA ALA A 44 -11.71 0.41 14.66
C ALA A 44 -11.60 -1.12 14.69
N HIS A 45 -11.82 -1.74 15.86
CA HIS A 45 -11.67 -3.17 16.05
C HIS A 45 -12.51 -3.98 15.07
N GLY A 46 -11.89 -5.00 14.47
CA GLY A 46 -12.52 -5.91 13.53
C GLY A 46 -12.68 -5.34 12.13
N LEU A 47 -12.32 -4.08 11.86
CA LEU A 47 -12.31 -3.56 10.50
C LEU A 47 -11.28 -4.31 9.66
N GLY A 48 -11.72 -4.89 8.54
CA GLY A 48 -10.83 -5.48 7.56
C GLY A 48 -10.37 -4.46 6.53
N LEU A 49 -9.11 -4.56 6.13
CA LEU A 49 -8.43 -3.65 5.21
C LEU A 49 -7.82 -4.49 4.08
N VAL A 50 -8.25 -4.22 2.86
CA VAL A 50 -7.61 -4.78 1.65
C VAL A 50 -6.29 -4.05 1.47
N GLN A 51 -5.21 -4.81 1.25
CA GLN A 51 -3.87 -4.28 0.99
C GLN A 51 -3.43 -4.67 -0.41
N VAL A 52 -2.80 -3.72 -1.12
CA VAL A 52 -2.25 -3.92 -2.47
C VAL A 52 -0.72 -4.03 -2.48
N VAL A 53 -0.13 -3.95 -1.30
CA VAL A 53 1.28 -4.23 -1.03
C VAL A 53 1.39 -5.08 0.23
N PRO A 54 2.50 -5.81 0.42
CA PRO A 54 2.74 -6.59 1.64
C PRO A 54 2.77 -5.74 2.90
N ASP A 55 2.66 -6.38 4.06
CA ASP A 55 2.85 -5.70 5.35
C ASP A 55 4.26 -5.06 5.44
N PRO A 56 4.37 -3.72 5.57
CA PRO A 56 5.65 -3.02 5.70
C PRO A 56 6.48 -3.45 6.91
N ALA A 57 5.83 -3.93 7.98
CA ALA A 57 6.52 -4.41 9.18
C ALA A 57 7.11 -5.82 8.99
N SER A 58 6.55 -6.62 8.07
CA SER A 58 7.04 -7.95 7.77
C SER A 58 8.40 -7.90 7.09
N ARG A 59 9.35 -8.75 7.51
CA ARG A 59 10.65 -8.92 6.83
C ARG A 59 10.68 -10.09 5.85
N ALA A 60 9.52 -10.65 5.49
CA ALA A 60 9.44 -11.83 4.63
C ALA A 60 9.95 -11.55 3.20
N LEU A 61 9.58 -10.42 2.60
CA LEU A 61 9.94 -10.05 1.23
C LEU A 61 11.12 -9.09 1.20
N ALA A 62 11.85 -9.07 0.08
CA ALA A 62 13.02 -8.20 -0.05
C ALA A 62 12.62 -6.72 -0.06
N ILE A 63 11.52 -6.37 -0.73
CA ILE A 63 11.05 -4.99 -0.82
C ILE A 63 10.73 -4.36 0.55
N THR A 64 10.19 -5.14 1.48
CA THR A 64 9.88 -4.63 2.83
C THR A 64 11.14 -4.50 3.67
N ARG A 65 12.13 -5.39 3.50
CA ARG A 65 13.45 -5.25 4.13
C ARG A 65 14.18 -4.00 3.62
N GLU A 66 14.20 -3.80 2.30
CA GLU A 66 14.79 -2.62 1.67
C GLU A 66 14.14 -1.33 2.16
N LEU A 67 12.81 -1.27 2.16
CA LEU A 67 12.07 -0.13 2.71
C LEU A 67 12.47 0.14 4.18
N GLN A 68 12.51 -0.89 5.02
CA GLN A 68 12.89 -0.72 6.44
C GLN A 68 14.32 -0.21 6.59
N ASP A 69 15.25 -0.67 5.75
CA ASP A 69 16.66 -0.28 5.85
C ASP A 69 16.91 1.11 5.26
N ASP A 70 16.18 1.50 4.22
CA ASP A 70 16.19 2.88 3.68
C ASP A 70 15.47 3.86 4.60
N TYR A 71 14.37 3.45 5.22
CA TYR A 71 13.64 4.26 6.19
C TYR A 71 14.51 4.63 7.39
N LYS A 72 15.37 3.73 7.89
CA LYS A 72 16.34 4.08 8.95
C LYS A 72 17.30 5.20 8.56
N LYS A 73 17.58 5.37 7.26
CA LYS A 73 18.55 6.35 6.74
C LYS A 73 17.89 7.64 6.28
N PHE A 74 16.70 7.53 5.70
CA PHE A 74 16.03 8.59 4.94
C PHE A 74 14.59 8.83 5.40
N ALA A 75 14.22 8.40 6.62
CA ALA A 75 12.87 8.52 7.14
C ALA A 75 12.30 9.94 6.98
N PRO A 76 11.16 10.10 6.28
CA PRO A 76 10.45 11.36 6.27
C PRO A 76 9.98 11.70 7.69
N LYS A 77 10.13 12.97 8.09
CA LYS A 77 9.75 13.42 9.43
C LYS A 77 8.24 13.27 9.64
N GLY A 78 7.85 12.57 10.70
CA GLY A 78 6.45 12.47 11.14
C GLY A 78 5.59 11.52 10.31
N ILE A 79 6.18 10.63 9.51
CA ILE A 79 5.46 9.62 8.74
C ILE A 79 5.95 8.25 9.18
N ASP A 80 5.08 7.46 9.82
CA ASP A 80 5.38 6.08 10.22
C ASP A 80 5.43 5.12 9.02
N LEU A 81 6.06 3.96 9.20
CA LEU A 81 5.96 2.85 8.25
C LEU A 81 4.50 2.41 8.11
N ASN A 82 3.96 2.51 6.91
CA ASN A 82 2.61 2.09 6.57
C ASN A 82 2.52 1.63 5.10
N HIS A 83 1.36 1.08 4.73
CA HIS A 83 1.15 0.50 3.39
C HIS A 83 1.27 1.57 2.30
N THR A 84 0.79 2.79 2.56
CA THR A 84 0.93 3.94 1.65
C THR A 84 2.38 4.26 1.35
N LEU A 85 3.26 4.24 2.36
CA LEU A 85 4.69 4.49 2.19
C LEU A 85 5.35 3.40 1.36
N LEU A 86 5.01 2.13 1.61
CA LEU A 86 5.54 1.01 0.82
C LEU A 86 5.04 1.06 -0.63
N GLU A 87 3.78 1.42 -0.88
CA GLU A 87 3.24 1.60 -2.22
C GLU A 87 3.99 2.70 -2.98
N GLY A 88 4.24 3.85 -2.33
CA GLY A 88 5.05 4.92 -2.90
C GLY A 88 6.50 4.48 -3.18
N TYR A 89 7.11 3.71 -2.28
CA TYR A 89 8.45 3.16 -2.47
C TYR A 89 8.52 2.19 -3.66
N LEU A 90 7.54 1.29 -3.78
CA LEU A 90 7.39 0.39 -4.92
C LEU A 90 7.22 1.18 -6.23
N ALA A 91 6.35 2.19 -6.25
CA ALA A 91 6.14 3.03 -7.42
C ALA A 91 7.44 3.75 -7.85
N GLY A 92 8.21 4.24 -6.88
CA GLY A 92 9.54 4.81 -7.11
C GLY A 92 10.51 3.81 -7.73
N LYS A 93 10.60 2.58 -7.20
CA LYS A 93 11.43 1.51 -7.77
C LYS A 93 11.03 1.15 -9.20
N VAL A 94 9.73 1.07 -9.49
CA VAL A 94 9.22 0.77 -10.83
C VAL A 94 9.54 1.90 -11.81
N LEU A 95 9.39 3.16 -11.39
CA LEU A 95 9.76 4.31 -12.21
C LEU A 95 11.26 4.34 -12.51
N ALA A 96 12.11 4.12 -11.50
CA ALA A 96 13.56 4.07 -11.65
C ALA A 96 13.98 2.95 -12.62
N GLU A 97 13.38 1.77 -12.51
CA GLU A 97 13.62 0.67 -13.44
C GLU A 97 13.14 0.99 -14.86
N GLY A 98 11.97 1.62 -15.01
CA GLY A 98 11.46 2.08 -16.30
C GLY A 98 12.41 3.07 -16.97
N LEU A 99 12.95 4.03 -16.21
CA LEU A 99 13.96 4.98 -16.69
C LEU A 99 15.26 4.29 -17.09
N ARG A 100 15.71 3.29 -16.32
CA ARG A 100 16.89 2.48 -16.65
C ARG A 100 16.69 1.74 -17.97
N ARG A 101 15.52 1.11 -18.18
CA ARG A 101 15.16 0.40 -19.42
C ARG A 101 14.99 1.33 -20.62
N ALA A 102 14.57 2.58 -20.40
CA ALA A 102 14.46 3.58 -21.46
C ALA A 102 15.82 3.99 -22.06
N GLY A 103 16.93 3.77 -21.33
CA GLY A 103 18.28 4.06 -21.77
C GLY A 103 18.67 5.54 -21.63
N PRO A 104 19.85 5.95 -22.15
CA PRO A 104 20.34 7.32 -22.01
C PRO A 104 19.44 8.34 -22.71
N ASN A 105 19.35 9.54 -22.12
CA ASN A 105 18.47 10.63 -22.54
C ASN A 105 17.01 10.18 -22.71
N PRO A 106 16.36 9.70 -21.63
CA PRO A 106 15.00 9.18 -21.72
C PRO A 106 14.01 10.29 -22.08
N THR A 107 13.06 9.97 -22.95
CA THR A 107 11.91 10.84 -23.26
C THR A 107 10.64 10.23 -22.69
N ARG A 108 9.56 11.02 -22.58
CA ARG A 108 8.25 10.50 -22.14
C ARG A 108 7.79 9.29 -22.95
N LYS A 109 7.99 9.32 -24.28
CA LYS A 109 7.66 8.22 -25.18
C LYS A 109 8.48 6.97 -24.86
N ARG A 110 9.80 7.11 -24.72
CA ARG A 110 10.71 5.99 -24.42
C ARG A 110 10.46 5.39 -23.04
N LEU A 111 10.14 6.20 -22.04
CA LEU A 111 9.76 5.71 -20.71
C LEU A 111 8.48 4.88 -20.77
N ARG A 112 7.45 5.37 -21.46
CA ARG A 112 6.19 4.62 -21.62
C ARG A 112 6.44 3.28 -22.32
N GLU A 113 7.15 3.29 -23.45
CA GLU A 113 7.49 2.07 -24.20
C GLU A 113 8.30 1.07 -23.34
N ALA A 114 9.24 1.57 -22.54
CA ALA A 114 10.03 0.75 -21.64
C ALA A 114 9.19 0.13 -20.50
N LEU A 115 8.24 0.88 -19.95
CA LEU A 115 7.29 0.37 -18.96
C LEU A 115 6.35 -0.67 -19.60
N GLU A 116 5.74 -0.39 -20.75
CA GLU A 116 4.83 -1.31 -21.47
C GLU A 116 5.53 -2.62 -21.92
N ALA A 117 6.86 -2.62 -22.04
CA ALA A 117 7.67 -3.80 -22.33
C ALA A 117 8.11 -4.59 -21.08
N MET A 118 7.80 -4.12 -19.87
CA MET A 118 8.20 -4.76 -18.61
C MET A 118 7.30 -5.96 -18.27
N ARG A 119 7.83 -7.19 -18.40
CA ARG A 119 7.05 -8.44 -18.23
C ARG A 119 7.36 -9.22 -16.95
N ASP A 120 8.50 -8.95 -16.35
CA ASP A 120 9.16 -9.85 -15.42
C ASP A 120 10.04 -9.09 -14.42
N TYR A 121 9.72 -7.83 -14.14
CA TYR A 121 10.50 -7.06 -13.18
C TYR A 121 10.17 -7.50 -11.76
N ASP A 122 11.08 -8.22 -11.12
CA ASP A 122 11.01 -8.52 -9.70
C ASP A 122 11.45 -7.29 -8.88
N ALA A 123 10.48 -6.63 -8.24
CA ALA A 123 10.70 -5.47 -7.39
C ALA A 123 11.03 -5.82 -5.93
N GLY A 124 11.45 -7.06 -5.65
CA GLY A 124 11.84 -7.53 -4.31
C GLY A 124 10.84 -8.51 -3.71
N GLY A 125 10.42 -9.49 -4.51
CA GLY A 125 9.36 -10.46 -4.21
C GLY A 125 7.99 -10.05 -4.75
N LEU A 126 7.88 -8.89 -5.41
CA LEU A 126 6.68 -8.44 -6.11
C LEU A 126 6.98 -8.35 -7.59
N LEU A 127 6.31 -9.19 -8.39
CA LEU A 127 6.51 -9.21 -9.83
C LEU A 127 5.66 -8.15 -10.51
N ILE A 128 6.31 -7.27 -11.26
CA ILE A 128 5.67 -6.17 -11.97
C ILE A 128 5.61 -6.47 -13.46
N ARG A 129 4.40 -6.37 -14.01
CA ARG A 129 4.10 -6.65 -15.42
C ARG A 129 3.18 -5.59 -16.00
N PHE A 130 3.62 -4.88 -17.02
CA PHE A 130 2.79 -4.00 -17.83
C PHE A 130 2.78 -4.47 -19.27
N SER A 131 1.79 -4.05 -20.05
CA SER A 131 1.66 -4.30 -21.48
C SER A 131 1.05 -3.09 -22.18
N PRO A 132 1.17 -2.96 -23.52
CA PRO A 132 0.44 -1.92 -24.26
C PRO A 132 -1.09 -1.95 -24.07
N SER A 133 -1.65 -3.09 -23.64
CA SER A 133 -3.09 -3.29 -23.42
C SER A 133 -3.49 -3.44 -21.95
N SER A 134 -2.54 -3.36 -21.01
CA SER A 134 -2.78 -3.56 -19.58
C SER A 134 -1.73 -2.82 -18.77
N HIS A 135 -2.18 -1.81 -18.04
CA HIS A 135 -1.35 -0.95 -17.21
C HIS A 135 -1.52 -1.23 -15.71
N SER A 136 -2.17 -2.34 -15.35
CA SER A 136 -2.21 -2.83 -13.97
C SER A 136 -0.98 -3.70 -13.71
N GLY A 137 0.01 -3.14 -13.00
CA GLY A 137 1.35 -3.72 -12.86
C GLY A 137 1.45 -4.94 -11.95
N SER A 138 0.51 -5.09 -11.02
CA SER A 138 0.53 -6.08 -9.95
C SER A 138 -0.88 -6.58 -9.70
N GLU A 139 -0.99 -7.86 -9.34
CA GLU A 139 -2.22 -8.49 -8.86
C GLU A 139 -2.11 -8.88 -7.38
N PHE A 140 -1.08 -8.38 -6.68
CA PHE A 140 -0.90 -8.63 -5.26
C PHE A 140 -2.11 -8.09 -4.48
N LEU A 141 -2.68 -8.96 -3.65
CA LEU A 141 -3.77 -8.62 -2.75
C LEU A 141 -3.59 -9.37 -1.44
N ASP A 142 -3.76 -8.66 -0.34
CA ASP A 142 -3.84 -9.23 1.00
C ASP A 142 -5.06 -8.63 1.72
N ILE A 143 -5.57 -9.32 2.74
CA ILE A 143 -6.62 -8.80 3.61
C ILE A 143 -6.10 -8.88 5.03
N THR A 144 -6.12 -7.74 5.71
CA THR A 144 -5.68 -7.62 7.10
C THR A 144 -6.83 -7.16 7.98
N ILE A 145 -6.77 -7.43 9.28
CA ILE A 145 -7.82 -7.05 10.23
C ILE A 145 -7.20 -6.25 11.38
N LEU A 146 -7.88 -5.18 11.80
CA LEU A 146 -7.50 -4.44 13.00
C LEU A 146 -7.91 -5.21 14.28
N ASN A 147 -6.91 -5.56 15.09
CA ASN A 147 -7.12 -6.28 16.33
C ASN A 147 -7.61 -5.35 17.47
N ARG A 148 -7.76 -5.89 18.68
CA ARG A 148 -8.26 -5.13 19.84
C ARG A 148 -7.31 -4.02 20.29
N GLU A 149 -6.02 -4.17 20.02
CA GLU A 149 -4.99 -3.17 20.28
C GLU A 149 -4.89 -2.11 19.17
N GLY A 150 -5.73 -2.20 18.12
CA GLY A 150 -5.68 -1.31 16.96
C GLY A 150 -4.49 -1.58 16.03
N ARG A 151 -3.89 -2.76 16.12
CA ARG A 151 -2.80 -3.19 15.25
C ARG A 151 -3.33 -4.02 14.10
N ILE A 152 -2.67 -3.89 12.95
CA ILE A 152 -2.92 -4.73 11.79
C ILE A 152 -2.44 -6.14 12.11
N LEU A 153 -3.32 -7.12 11.96
CA LEU A 153 -3.01 -8.55 11.95
C LEU A 153 -3.27 -9.11 10.57
N ARG A 154 -2.41 -10.05 10.18
CA ARG A 154 -2.58 -10.91 9.01
C ARG A 154 -3.03 -12.29 9.48
#